data_AF-A0A7M2YUM4-F1
#
_entry.id   AF-A0A7M2YUM4-F1
#
_cell.length_a   1.000
_cell.length_b   1.000
_cell.length_c   1.000
_cell.angle_alpha   90.00
_cell.angle_beta   90.00
_cell.angle_gamma   90.00
#
_symmetry.space_group_name_H-M   'P 1'
#
loop_
_entity.id
_entity.type
_entity.pdbx_description
1 polymer ?
#
loop_
_entity_poly.entity_id
_entity_poly.type
_entity_poly.pdbx_seq_one_letter_code
_entity_poly.pdbx_strand_id
1 'polypeptide(L)'
;MASAVRDLDLDLDAFEGPFDLLLTLLLKEAIEPAEIDMAAIVVAFVERLAERDRLDLDACGEFLILIAALLELKARRLFPEEEAELADLEPEEAAEELARRLAEYRRMKQASAFLRERLEAERDRYFRLGPAPLAPQPQRRLAEQQPLRLAEAIRALAVEPPRVSLAHMALRFPPVSRFLERFRAVLQRRRRFDFDAEVQGLSRVEQAVAFLALLELRKTGEIAISQAQPFAPIRVSRADDERIHAWTARSA
;
A
#
# COMPACT_ATOMS: atom_id res chain seq x y z
N MET A 1 -26.14 25.57 17.09
CA MET A 1 -24.76 25.89 17.49
C MET A 1 -23.88 25.80 16.24
N ALA A 2 -23.91 26.84 15.40
CA ALA A 2 -23.28 26.86 14.07
C ALA A 2 -22.20 27.97 13.97
N SER A 3 -21.65 28.38 15.12
CA SER A 3 -20.89 29.64 15.26
C SER A 3 -19.41 29.45 15.58
N ALA A 4 -18.96 28.27 15.98
CA ALA A 4 -17.57 28.09 16.41
C ALA A 4 -16.59 28.07 15.24
N VAL A 5 -16.99 27.44 14.12
CA VAL A 5 -16.10 27.15 12.98
C VAL A 5 -15.80 28.39 12.11
N ARG A 6 -16.56 29.49 12.26
CA ARG A 6 -16.37 30.73 11.48
C ARG A 6 -15.15 31.57 11.92
N ASP A 7 -14.58 31.29 13.09
CA ASP A 7 -13.40 31.99 13.63
C ASP A 7 -12.14 31.10 13.65
N LEU A 8 -12.09 30.05 12.82
CA LEU A 8 -10.89 29.24 12.66
C LEU A 8 -9.90 29.95 11.74
N ASP A 9 -8.98 30.70 12.34
CA ASP A 9 -7.80 31.24 11.66
C ASP A 9 -6.88 30.05 11.27
N LEU A 10 -7.00 29.61 10.02
CA LEU A 10 -6.35 28.41 9.48
C LEU A 10 -5.07 28.78 8.75
N ASP A 11 -3.95 28.70 9.48
CA ASP A 11 -2.62 28.91 8.91
C ASP A 11 -2.05 27.65 8.24
N LEU A 12 -2.37 27.44 6.95
CA LEU A 12 -1.87 26.28 6.19
C LEU A 12 -0.35 26.24 6.03
N ASP A 13 0.36 27.35 6.23
CA ASP A 13 1.83 27.37 6.24
C ASP A 13 2.40 26.85 7.56
N ALA A 14 1.60 26.83 8.63
CA ALA A 14 1.98 26.31 9.94
C ALA A 14 1.79 24.79 10.07
N PHE A 15 1.12 24.14 9.11
CA PHE A 15 0.80 22.72 9.16
C PHE A 15 1.71 21.90 8.23
N GLU A 16 2.25 20.80 8.76
CA GLU A 16 3.14 19.90 8.01
C GLU A 16 2.37 18.83 7.20
N GLY A 17 1.07 19.03 6.94
CA GLY A 17 0.23 18.11 6.15
C GLY A 17 -1.22 17.96 6.68
N PRO A 18 -2.04 17.12 6.03
CA PRO A 18 -3.49 17.02 6.29
C PRO A 18 -3.84 16.48 7.68
N PHE A 19 -3.02 15.57 8.23
CA PHE A 19 -3.22 15.04 9.57
C PHE A 19 -2.90 16.06 10.67
N ASP A 20 -1.99 17.00 10.42
CA ASP A 20 -1.65 18.08 11.36
C ASP A 20 -2.79 19.10 11.44
N LEU A 21 -3.37 19.43 10.28
CA LEU A 21 -4.57 20.24 10.17
C LEU A 21 -5.74 19.59 10.93
N LEU A 22 -6.03 18.31 10.65
CA LEU A 22 -7.06 17.55 11.35
C LEU A 22 -6.84 17.53 12.86
N LEU A 23 -5.63 17.17 13.28
CA LEU A 23 -5.28 17.06 14.68
C LEU A 23 -5.46 18.40 15.37
N THR A 24 -5.10 19.50 14.72
CA THR A 24 -5.27 20.85 15.27
C THR A 24 -6.75 21.21 15.40
N LEU A 25 -7.58 20.88 14.42
CA LEU A 25 -9.04 21.10 14.48
C LEU A 25 -9.68 20.27 15.61
N LEU A 26 -9.35 18.98 15.70
CA LEU A 26 -9.82 18.07 16.76
C LEU A 26 -9.37 18.51 18.17
N LEU A 27 -8.12 18.97 18.32
CA LEU A 27 -7.57 19.37 19.61
C LEU A 27 -8.02 20.78 20.06
N LYS A 28 -8.22 21.73 19.14
CA LYS A 28 -8.67 23.10 19.48
C LYS A 28 -10.11 23.11 19.97
N GLU A 29 -11.00 22.35 19.35
CA GLU A 29 -12.44 22.43 19.64
C GLU A 29 -12.99 21.21 20.41
N ALA A 30 -12.19 20.17 20.66
CA ALA A 30 -12.65 18.91 21.29
C ALA A 30 -13.88 18.29 20.60
N ILE A 31 -13.97 18.47 19.28
CA ILE A 31 -15.11 18.07 18.47
C ILE A 31 -14.93 16.63 17.99
N GLU A 32 -15.97 15.81 18.10
CA GLU A 32 -15.98 14.47 17.51
C GLU A 32 -15.84 14.58 15.98
N PRO A 33 -15.08 13.69 15.29
CA PRO A 33 -14.91 13.75 13.83
C PRO A 33 -16.22 13.86 13.03
N ALA A 34 -17.33 13.36 13.56
CA ALA A 34 -18.65 13.41 12.94
C ALA A 34 -19.33 14.80 12.97
N GLU A 35 -18.98 15.63 13.96
CA GLU A 35 -19.55 16.97 14.17
C GLU A 35 -18.77 18.06 13.41
N ILE A 36 -17.69 17.68 12.73
CA ILE A 36 -16.88 18.58 11.94
C ILE A 36 -17.70 19.17 10.77
N ASP A 37 -17.68 20.50 10.65
CA ASP A 37 -18.25 21.23 9.52
C ASP A 37 -17.29 21.20 8.33
N MET A 38 -17.54 20.25 7.44
CA MET A 38 -16.80 20.06 6.20
C MET A 38 -16.81 21.28 5.29
N ALA A 39 -17.92 22.03 5.25
CA ALA A 39 -18.04 23.18 4.36
C ALA A 39 -17.08 24.29 4.79
N ALA A 40 -16.99 24.54 6.10
CA ALA A 40 -16.08 25.53 6.64
C ALA A 40 -14.60 25.17 6.40
N ILE A 41 -14.22 23.88 6.55
CA ILE A 41 -12.85 23.43 6.26
C ILE A 41 -12.50 23.62 4.78
N VAL A 42 -13.41 23.26 3.87
CA VAL A 42 -13.20 23.42 2.42
C VAL A 42 -13.10 24.90 2.05
N VAL A 43 -13.96 25.76 2.59
CA VAL A 43 -13.91 27.20 2.34
C VAL A 43 -12.59 27.79 2.80
N ALA A 44 -12.18 27.53 4.04
CA ALA A 44 -10.93 28.05 4.58
C ALA A 44 -9.70 27.55 3.80
N PHE A 45 -9.72 26.30 3.35
CA PHE A 45 -8.65 25.76 2.50
C PHE A 45 -8.58 26.49 1.16
N VAL A 46 -9.71 26.70 0.49
CA VAL A 46 -9.78 27.41 -0.80
C VAL A 46 -9.39 28.88 -0.68
N GLU A 47 -9.82 29.55 0.39
CA GLU A 47 -9.44 30.94 0.68
C GLU A 47 -7.92 31.08 0.82
N ARG A 48 -7.28 30.19 1.59
CA ARG A 48 -5.82 30.18 1.71
C ARG A 48 -5.11 29.79 0.42
N LEU A 49 -5.70 28.92 -0.40
CA LEU A 49 -5.17 28.59 -1.71
C LEU A 49 -5.14 29.81 -2.63
N ALA A 50 -6.16 30.68 -2.52
CA ALA A 50 -6.27 31.92 -3.29
C ALA A 50 -5.29 33.02 -2.84
N GLU A 51 -4.81 32.98 -1.60
CA GLU A 51 -3.77 33.88 -1.09
C GLU A 51 -2.37 33.56 -1.65
N ARG A 52 -2.17 32.39 -2.27
CA ARG A 52 -0.89 31.95 -2.84
C ARG A 52 -0.84 32.22 -4.35
N ASP A 53 0.25 32.83 -4.82
CA ASP A 53 0.51 33.07 -6.25
C ASP A 53 0.72 31.78 -7.07
N ARG A 54 1.00 30.64 -6.41
CA ARG A 54 1.23 29.35 -7.06
C ARG A 54 0.49 28.23 -6.35
N LEU A 55 -0.23 27.44 -7.14
CA LEU A 55 -0.91 26.23 -6.69
C LEU A 55 0.10 25.14 -6.33
N ASP A 56 0.00 24.65 -5.10
CA ASP A 56 0.69 23.45 -4.63
C ASP A 56 -0.23 22.24 -4.82
N LEU A 57 0.01 21.47 -5.90
CA LEU A 57 -0.81 20.32 -6.26
C LEU A 57 -0.66 19.16 -5.28
N ASP A 58 0.49 19.04 -4.61
CA ASP A 58 0.72 17.98 -3.64
C ASP A 58 -0.13 18.24 -2.38
N ALA A 59 -0.10 19.49 -1.87
CA ALA A 59 -0.96 19.92 -0.78
C ALA A 59 -2.47 19.79 -1.11
N CYS A 60 -2.86 20.09 -2.36
CA CYS A 60 -4.24 19.90 -2.81
C CYS A 60 -4.64 18.41 -2.83
N GLY A 61 -3.76 17.54 -3.32
CA GLY A 61 -4.01 16.10 -3.37
C GLY A 61 -4.18 15.51 -1.96
N GLU A 62 -3.30 15.90 -1.04
CA GLU A 62 -3.37 15.50 0.36
C GLU A 62 -4.65 15.98 1.05
N PHE A 63 -5.08 17.21 0.78
CA PHE A 63 -6.34 17.75 1.29
C PHE A 63 -7.56 17.03 0.71
N LEU A 64 -7.56 16.68 -0.57
CA LEU A 64 -8.67 15.92 -1.18
C LEU A 64 -8.82 14.52 -0.59
N ILE A 65 -7.71 13.83 -0.32
CA ILE A 65 -7.72 12.52 0.35
C ILE A 65 -8.34 12.65 1.74
N LEU A 66 -7.98 13.70 2.47
CA LEU A 66 -8.55 14.01 3.78
C LEU A 66 -10.06 14.24 3.71
N ILE A 67 -10.50 15.14 2.83
CA ILE A 67 -11.92 15.49 2.70
C ILE A 67 -12.75 14.28 2.26
N ALA A 68 -12.23 13.46 1.35
CA ALA A 68 -12.88 12.23 0.92
C ALA A 68 -13.10 11.27 2.09
N ALA A 69 -12.08 11.04 2.93
CA ALA A 69 -12.17 10.15 4.08
C ALA A 69 -13.17 10.65 5.14
N LEU A 70 -13.21 11.96 5.39
CA LEU A 70 -14.18 12.56 6.31
C LEU A 70 -15.60 12.53 5.77
N LEU A 71 -15.79 12.80 4.47
CA LEU A 71 -17.09 12.72 3.81
C LEU A 71 -17.63 11.30 3.82
N GLU A 72 -16.77 10.32 3.54
CA GLU A 72 -17.10 8.90 3.63
C GLU A 72 -17.60 8.58 5.04
N LEU A 73 -16.81 8.87 6.08
CA LEU A 73 -17.18 8.61 7.48
C LEU A 73 -18.50 9.29 7.88
N LYS A 74 -18.75 10.52 7.40
CA LYS A 74 -20.00 11.25 7.65
C LYS A 74 -21.19 10.65 6.91
N ALA A 75 -21.01 10.22 5.66
CA ALA A 75 -22.05 9.57 4.85
C ALA A 75 -22.46 8.23 5.48
N ARG A 76 -21.47 7.38 5.84
CA ARG A 76 -21.72 6.07 6.46
C ARG A 76 -22.58 6.16 7.73
N ARG A 77 -22.33 7.19 8.54
CA ARG A 77 -23.06 7.43 9.79
C ARG A 77 -24.46 8.00 9.57
N LEU A 78 -24.67 8.77 8.50
CA LEU A 78 -25.97 9.35 8.16
C LEU A 78 -26.90 8.35 7.44
N PHE A 79 -26.34 7.39 6.72
CA PHE A 79 -27.08 6.40 5.92
C PHE A 79 -26.70 4.95 6.29
N PRO A 80 -26.96 4.53 7.55
CA PRO A 80 -26.53 3.21 8.04
C PRO A 80 -27.20 2.02 7.33
N GLU A 81 -28.33 2.23 6.64
CA GLU A 81 -29.09 1.17 5.98
C GLU A 81 -28.70 0.94 4.50
N GLU A 82 -27.91 1.83 3.88
CA GLU A 82 -27.61 1.78 2.43
C GLU A 82 -26.26 1.11 2.09
N GLU A 83 -25.40 0.83 3.07
CA GLU A 83 -24.00 0.43 2.84
C GLU A 83 -23.67 -1.06 3.05
N ALA A 84 -24.66 -1.92 3.27
CA ALA A 84 -24.42 -3.33 3.60
C ALA A 84 -23.79 -4.20 2.48
N GLU A 85 -23.50 -3.70 1.27
CA GLU A 85 -23.07 -4.57 0.16
C GLU A 85 -21.76 -4.21 -0.58
N LEU A 86 -21.07 -3.09 -0.28
CA LEU A 86 -19.93 -2.67 -1.12
C LEU A 86 -18.68 -2.11 -0.40
N ALA A 87 -18.62 -2.08 0.93
CA ALA A 87 -17.46 -1.54 1.66
C ALA A 87 -16.63 -2.64 2.36
N ASP A 88 -15.30 -2.54 2.28
CA ASP A 88 -14.35 -3.48 2.93
C ASP A 88 -14.31 -3.35 4.47
N LEU A 89 -14.89 -2.30 5.04
CA LEU A 89 -14.90 -1.99 6.48
C LEU A 89 -16.27 -1.44 6.89
N GLU A 90 -16.73 -1.77 8.09
CA GLU A 90 -17.93 -1.16 8.70
C GLU A 90 -17.69 0.33 9.06
N PRO A 91 -18.74 1.15 9.22
CA PRO A 91 -18.62 2.57 9.57
C PRO A 91 -17.82 2.82 10.86
N GLU A 92 -18.04 1.99 11.87
CA GLU A 92 -17.34 2.05 13.15
C GLU A 92 -15.85 1.71 12.98
N GLU A 93 -15.53 0.69 12.20
CA GLU A 93 -14.14 0.25 11.93
C GLU A 93 -13.34 1.32 11.17
N ALA A 94 -13.95 2.01 10.21
CA ALA A 94 -13.31 3.11 9.49
C ALA A 94 -13.01 4.30 10.42
N ALA A 95 -13.92 4.60 11.35
CA ALA A 95 -13.71 5.64 12.34
C ALA A 95 -12.60 5.28 13.33
N GLU A 96 -12.54 4.04 13.78
CA GLU A 96 -11.47 3.53 14.64
C GLU A 96 -10.11 3.57 13.94
N GLU A 97 -10.04 3.19 12.66
CA GLU A 97 -8.82 3.26 11.86
C GLU A 97 -8.30 4.70 11.73
N LEU A 98 -9.18 5.66 11.45
CA LEU A 98 -8.82 7.08 11.38
C LEU A 98 -8.34 7.60 12.74
N ALA A 99 -9.04 7.27 13.83
CA ALA A 99 -8.65 7.64 15.18
C ALA A 99 -7.28 7.07 15.56
N ARG A 100 -7.00 5.81 15.17
CA ARG A 100 -5.69 5.17 15.38
C ARG A 100 -4.58 5.92 14.65
N ARG A 101 -4.78 6.26 13.37
CA ARG A 101 -3.81 7.02 12.56
C ARG A 101 -3.54 8.41 13.16
N LEU A 102 -4.58 9.10 13.62
CA LEU A 102 -4.45 10.40 14.28
C LEU A 102 -3.69 10.29 15.60
N ALA A 103 -3.94 9.24 16.39
CA ALA A 103 -3.21 9.00 17.63
C ALA A 103 -1.72 8.70 17.39
N GLU A 104 -1.41 7.94 16.35
CA GLU A 104 -0.03 7.64 15.94
C GLU A 104 0.68 8.90 15.44
N TYR A 105 0.03 9.69 14.58
CA TYR A 105 0.56 10.97 14.11
C TYR A 105 0.85 11.92 15.28
N ARG A 106 -0.10 12.07 16.21
CA ARG A 106 0.08 12.89 17.43
C ARG A 106 1.31 12.45 18.23
N ARG A 107 1.50 11.14 18.41
CA ARG A 107 2.66 10.60 19.13
C ARG A 107 3.97 10.96 18.43
N MET A 108 4.01 10.85 17.10
CA MET A 108 5.20 11.21 16.32
C MET A 108 5.47 12.72 16.35
N LYS A 109 4.43 13.56 16.28
CA LYS A 109 4.56 15.02 16.41
C LYS A 109 5.15 15.42 17.77
N GLN A 110 4.68 14.80 18.85
CA GLN A 110 5.24 15.01 20.20
C GLN A 110 6.70 14.55 20.30
N ALA A 111 7.04 13.39 19.72
CA ALA A 111 8.41 12.91 19.69
C ALA A 111 9.33 13.85 18.89
N SER A 112 8.86 14.38 17.76
CA SER A 112 9.58 15.38 16.96
C SER A 112 9.86 16.66 17.76
N ALA A 113 8.86 17.19 18.47
CA ALA A 113 9.02 18.36 19.34
C ALA A 113 10.05 18.11 20.45
N PHE A 114 9.97 16.96 21.13
CA PHE A 114 10.94 16.55 22.15
C PHE A 114 12.37 16.46 21.59
N LEU A 115 12.54 15.85 20.41
CA LEU A 115 13.84 15.75 19.76
C LEU A 115 14.38 17.12 19.34
N ARG A 116 13.52 18.03 18.89
CA ARG A 116 13.88 19.41 18.53
C ARG A 116 14.41 20.16 19.75
N GLU A 117 13.72 20.08 20.88
CA GLU A 117 14.17 20.68 22.15
C GLU A 117 15.53 20.12 22.59
N ARG A 118 15.73 18.80 22.47
CA ARG A 118 17.02 18.16 22.78
C ARG A 118 18.13 18.61 21.85
N LEU A 119 17.84 18.70 20.55
CA LEU A 119 18.81 19.19 19.57
C LEU A 119 19.22 20.62 19.90
N GLU A 120 18.27 21.51 20.23
CA GLU A 120 18.56 22.89 20.61
C GLU A 120 19.43 22.98 21.87
N ALA A 121 19.11 22.19 22.90
CA ALA A 121 19.89 22.15 24.15
C ALA A 121 21.32 21.60 23.96
N GLU A 122 21.50 20.68 23.02
CA GLU A 122 22.78 19.99 22.79
C GLU A 122 23.59 20.60 21.63
N ARG A 123 23.02 21.54 20.86
CA ARG A 123 23.65 22.09 19.64
C ARG A 123 25.00 22.75 19.89
N ASP A 124 25.20 23.28 21.09
CA ASP A 124 26.42 23.99 21.49
C ASP A 124 27.51 23.04 22.05
N ARG A 125 27.29 21.72 21.95
CA ARG A 125 28.29 20.70 22.30
C ARG A 125 29.10 20.34 21.07
N TYR A 126 30.31 20.90 21.01
CA TYR A 126 31.26 20.61 19.96
C TYR A 126 32.17 19.43 20.36
N PHE A 127 32.24 18.40 19.52
CA PHE A 127 33.21 17.33 19.68
C PHE A 127 34.57 17.75 19.10
N ARG A 128 35.66 17.35 19.75
CA ARG A 128 37.00 17.56 19.19
C ARG A 128 37.22 16.62 18.02
N LEU A 129 37.47 17.19 16.84
CA LEU A 129 37.98 16.48 15.67
C LEU A 129 39.50 16.31 15.82
N GLY A 130 39.95 15.49 16.77
CA GLY A 130 41.37 15.24 16.98
C GLY A 130 41.65 14.16 18.02
N PRO A 131 42.82 13.50 17.97
CA PRO A 131 43.18 12.49 18.97
C PRO A 131 43.24 13.13 20.37
N ALA A 132 42.62 12.47 21.35
CA ALA A 132 42.68 12.93 22.73
C ALA A 132 44.14 12.92 23.22
N PRO A 133 44.65 14.01 23.83
CA PRO A 133 46.08 14.14 24.20
C PRO A 133 46.56 13.11 25.24
N LEU A 134 45.64 12.37 25.87
CA LEU A 134 45.92 11.39 26.93
C LEU A 134 45.28 10.02 26.68
N ALA A 135 44.82 9.72 25.45
CA ALA A 135 44.39 8.36 25.17
C ALA A 135 45.63 7.44 25.28
N PRO A 136 45.68 6.47 26.21
CA PRO A 136 46.76 5.49 26.22
C PRO A 136 46.76 4.86 24.84
N GLN A 137 47.87 4.93 24.11
CA GLN A 137 47.99 4.20 22.85
C GLN A 137 47.83 2.73 23.22
N PRO A 138 46.70 2.07 22.88
CA PRO A 138 46.58 0.67 23.19
C PRO A 138 47.61 -0.01 22.30
N GLN A 139 48.70 -0.49 22.90
CA GLN A 139 49.56 -1.44 22.21
C GLN A 139 48.65 -2.59 21.84
N ARG A 140 48.23 -2.66 20.57
CA ARG A 140 47.49 -3.78 20.03
C ARG A 140 48.46 -4.96 20.07
N ARG A 141 48.50 -5.64 21.22
CA ARG A 141 48.98 -7.02 21.28
C ARG A 141 47.98 -7.80 20.45
N LEU A 142 48.39 -8.17 19.24
CA LEU A 142 47.64 -9.13 18.46
C LEU A 142 47.47 -10.36 19.36
N ALA A 143 46.22 -10.81 19.51
CA ALA A 143 45.97 -12.09 20.16
C ALA A 143 46.79 -13.19 19.45
N GLU A 144 47.09 -14.28 20.16
CA GLU A 144 47.81 -15.41 19.57
C GLU A 144 47.19 -15.81 18.23
N GLN A 145 47.97 -15.68 17.17
CA GLN A 145 47.54 -15.99 15.82
C GLN A 145 47.65 -17.51 15.63
N GLN A 146 46.51 -18.16 15.37
CA GLN A 146 46.45 -19.59 15.08
C GLN A 146 45.97 -19.78 13.63
N PRO A 147 46.89 -19.91 12.65
CA PRO A 147 46.54 -20.00 11.23
C PRO A 147 45.56 -21.13 10.90
N LEU A 148 45.59 -22.21 11.67
CA LEU A 148 44.67 -23.35 11.53
C LEU A 148 43.21 -22.97 11.82
N ARG A 149 42.95 -22.12 12.81
CA ARG A 149 41.59 -21.61 13.11
C ARG A 149 41.04 -20.74 11.99
N LEU A 150 41.90 -19.97 11.33
CA LEU A 150 41.50 -19.18 10.15
C LEU A 150 41.07 -20.11 9.01
N ALA A 151 41.83 -21.18 8.76
CA ALA A 151 41.48 -22.16 7.74
C ALA A 151 40.16 -22.90 8.07
N GLU A 152 39.90 -23.20 9.35
CA GLU A 152 38.62 -23.77 9.80
C GLU A 152 37.45 -22.80 9.61
N ALA A 153 37.62 -21.54 9.98
CA ALA A 153 36.58 -20.52 9.81
C ALA A 153 36.24 -20.28 8.33
N ILE A 154 37.25 -20.21 7.46
CA ILE A 154 37.04 -20.08 6.01
C ILE A 154 36.31 -21.31 5.45
N ARG A 155 36.66 -22.53 5.90
CA ARG A 155 35.94 -23.75 5.49
C ARG A 155 34.49 -23.76 5.97
N ALA A 156 34.22 -23.30 7.18
CA ALA A 156 32.85 -23.19 7.70
C ALA A 156 32.01 -22.17 6.89
N LEU A 157 32.61 -21.06 6.44
CA LEU A 157 31.96 -20.07 5.58
C LEU A 157 31.73 -20.54 4.14
N ALA A 158 32.52 -21.51 3.67
CA ALA A 158 32.37 -22.11 2.35
C ALA A 158 31.25 -23.17 2.28
N VAL A 159 30.63 -23.52 3.41
CA VAL A 159 29.47 -24.41 3.43
C VAL A 159 28.25 -23.63 2.92
N GLU A 160 27.58 -24.18 1.91
CA GLU A 160 26.38 -23.55 1.36
C GLU A 160 25.28 -23.50 2.45
N PRO A 161 24.73 -22.32 2.76
CA PRO A 161 23.77 -22.18 3.84
C PRO A 161 22.51 -23.00 3.54
N PRO A 162 21.83 -23.52 4.59
CA PRO A 162 20.56 -24.22 4.39
C PRO A 162 19.56 -23.29 3.71
N ARG A 163 18.81 -23.82 2.73
CA ARG A 163 17.77 -23.05 2.05
C ARG A 163 16.74 -22.59 3.08
N VAL A 164 16.60 -21.27 3.20
CA VAL A 164 15.68 -20.65 4.17
C VAL A 164 14.25 -21.01 3.79
N SER A 165 13.47 -21.53 4.75
CA SER A 165 12.06 -21.83 4.53
C SER A 165 11.28 -20.52 4.41
N LEU A 166 10.71 -20.26 3.23
CA LEU A 166 9.85 -19.11 2.97
C LEU A 166 8.38 -19.35 3.39
N ALA A 167 8.09 -20.47 4.08
CA ALA A 167 6.73 -20.86 4.44
C ALA A 167 6.00 -19.86 5.37
N HIS A 168 6.75 -19.01 6.08
CA HIS A 168 6.21 -17.97 6.96
C HIS A 168 5.93 -16.64 6.24
N MET A 169 6.36 -16.49 4.98
CA MET A 169 6.00 -15.33 4.18
C MET A 169 4.58 -15.53 3.64
N ALA A 170 3.70 -14.59 3.98
CA ALA A 170 2.35 -14.53 3.45
C ALA A 170 2.37 -14.73 1.93
N LEU A 171 1.53 -15.65 1.44
CA LEU A 171 1.37 -15.91 0.01
C LEU A 171 1.01 -14.59 -0.67
N ARG A 172 1.98 -13.97 -1.35
CA ARG A 172 1.70 -12.84 -2.23
C ARG A 172 1.11 -13.41 -3.50
N PHE A 173 -0.22 -13.42 -3.56
CA PHE A 173 -0.92 -13.71 -4.80
C PHE A 173 -0.56 -12.62 -5.82
N PRO A 174 -0.02 -12.96 -7.00
CA PRO A 174 0.09 -11.97 -8.06
C PRO A 174 -1.31 -11.44 -8.41
N PRO A 175 -1.44 -10.15 -8.78
CA PRO A 175 -2.73 -9.61 -9.17
C PRO A 175 -3.23 -10.30 -10.45
N VAL A 176 -4.52 -10.62 -10.51
CA VAL A 176 -5.18 -11.28 -11.66
C VAL A 176 -4.95 -10.47 -12.95
N SER A 177 -4.95 -9.13 -12.85
CA SER A 177 -4.70 -8.20 -13.96
C SER A 177 -3.42 -8.50 -14.73
N ARG A 178 -2.35 -8.92 -14.04
CA ARG A 178 -1.09 -9.30 -14.68
C ARG A 178 -1.26 -10.47 -15.65
N PHE A 179 -2.06 -11.46 -15.30
CA PHE A 179 -2.33 -12.61 -16.17
C PHE A 179 -3.30 -12.26 -17.29
N LEU A 180 -4.28 -11.38 -17.06
CA LEU A 180 -5.14 -10.84 -18.11
C LEU A 180 -4.31 -10.16 -19.21
N GLU A 181 -3.42 -9.25 -18.82
CA GLU A 181 -2.51 -8.56 -19.75
C GLU A 181 -1.61 -9.55 -20.49
N ARG A 182 -1.03 -10.52 -19.77
CA ARG A 182 -0.20 -11.56 -20.37
C ARG A 182 -0.95 -12.35 -21.43
N PHE A 183 -2.15 -12.86 -21.14
CA PHE A 183 -2.90 -13.66 -22.11
C PHE A 183 -3.41 -12.83 -23.29
N ARG A 184 -3.82 -11.58 -23.07
CA ARG A 184 -4.13 -10.65 -24.17
C ARG A 184 -2.92 -10.44 -25.08
N ALA A 185 -1.72 -10.24 -24.51
CA ALA A 185 -0.48 -10.10 -25.29
C ALA A 185 -0.11 -11.38 -26.06
N VAL A 186 -0.31 -12.56 -25.46
CA VAL A 186 -0.13 -13.84 -26.15
C VAL A 186 -1.11 -13.96 -27.32
N LEU A 187 -2.38 -13.62 -27.11
CA LEU A 187 -3.42 -13.67 -28.14
C LEU A 187 -3.25 -12.62 -29.24
N GLN A 188 -2.53 -11.52 -28.98
CA GLN A 188 -2.08 -10.58 -30.01
C GLN A 188 -1.04 -11.20 -30.96
N ARG A 189 -0.16 -12.06 -30.44
CA ARG A 189 0.92 -12.68 -31.24
C ARG A 189 0.51 -14.02 -31.86
N ARG A 190 -0.33 -14.79 -31.17
CA ARG A 190 -0.75 -16.13 -31.56
C ARG A 190 -2.28 -16.20 -31.53
N ARG A 191 -2.90 -16.75 -32.57
CA ARG A 191 -4.37 -16.91 -32.60
C ARG A 191 -4.88 -17.92 -31.58
N ARG A 192 -4.04 -18.88 -31.20
CA ARG A 192 -4.34 -19.94 -30.23
C ARG A 192 -3.10 -20.27 -29.40
N PHE A 193 -3.30 -20.70 -28.16
CA PHE A 193 -2.24 -21.23 -27.30
C PHE A 193 -2.79 -22.31 -26.37
N ASP A 194 -1.90 -23.16 -25.88
CA ASP A 194 -2.23 -24.18 -24.87
C ASP A 194 -1.88 -23.62 -23.47
N PHE A 195 -2.85 -23.64 -22.56
CA PHE A 195 -2.74 -23.01 -21.25
C PHE A 195 -1.62 -23.63 -20.39
N ASP A 196 -1.51 -24.96 -20.41
CA ASP A 196 -0.51 -25.71 -19.63
C ASP A 196 0.94 -25.30 -19.99
N ALA A 197 1.18 -24.99 -21.26
CA ALA A 197 2.48 -24.51 -21.73
C ALA A 197 2.78 -23.09 -21.23
N GLU A 198 1.77 -22.22 -21.14
CA GLU A 198 1.95 -20.84 -20.68
C GLU A 198 2.14 -20.73 -19.15
N VAL A 199 1.60 -21.68 -18.38
CA VAL A 199 1.76 -21.70 -16.91
C VAL A 199 2.89 -22.60 -16.42
N GLN A 200 3.66 -23.19 -17.36
CA GLN A 200 4.79 -24.06 -17.02
C GLN A 200 5.84 -23.30 -16.19
N GLY A 201 6.26 -23.89 -15.06
CA GLY A 201 7.25 -23.30 -14.16
C GLY A 201 6.68 -22.33 -13.11
N LEU A 202 5.39 -22.02 -13.17
CA LEU A 202 4.70 -21.23 -12.13
C LEU A 202 4.36 -22.11 -10.92
N SER A 203 4.29 -21.49 -9.73
CA SER A 203 3.82 -22.14 -8.50
C SER A 203 2.33 -22.52 -8.60
N ARG A 204 1.86 -23.44 -7.74
CA ARG A 204 0.44 -23.89 -7.75
C ARG A 204 -0.54 -22.73 -7.54
N VAL A 205 -0.16 -21.75 -6.71
CA VAL A 205 -0.95 -20.56 -6.45
C VAL A 205 -1.03 -19.68 -7.69
N GLU A 206 0.10 -19.43 -8.36
CA GLU A 206 0.13 -18.67 -9.61
C GLU A 206 -0.66 -19.34 -10.73
N GLN A 207 -0.60 -20.68 -10.82
CA GLN A 207 -1.42 -21.44 -11.77
C GLN A 207 -2.92 -21.27 -11.51
N ALA A 208 -3.34 -21.26 -10.24
CA ALA A 208 -4.74 -21.02 -9.86
C ALA A 208 -5.20 -19.60 -10.23
N VAL A 209 -4.37 -18.59 -9.97
CA VAL A 209 -4.64 -17.19 -10.34
C VAL A 209 -4.69 -17.02 -11.87
N ALA A 210 -3.76 -17.66 -12.58
CA ALA A 210 -3.76 -17.68 -14.05
C ALA A 210 -5.03 -18.33 -14.61
N PHE A 211 -5.50 -19.41 -14.00
CA PHE A 211 -6.75 -20.05 -14.39
C PHE A 211 -7.97 -19.14 -14.13
N LEU A 212 -7.99 -18.43 -12.99
CA LEU A 212 -9.02 -17.43 -12.71
C LEU A 212 -9.04 -16.32 -13.76
N ALA A 213 -7.87 -15.80 -14.16
CA ALA A 213 -7.76 -14.81 -15.22
C ALA A 213 -8.30 -15.32 -16.56
N LEU A 214 -8.06 -16.60 -16.88
CA LEU A 214 -8.59 -17.25 -18.07
C LEU A 214 -10.12 -17.36 -18.03
N LEU A 215 -10.73 -17.67 -16.87
CA LEU A 215 -12.18 -17.67 -16.71
C LEU A 215 -12.78 -16.27 -16.85
N GLU A 216 -12.09 -15.25 -16.36
CA GLU A 216 -12.53 -13.85 -16.48
C GLU A 216 -12.53 -13.37 -17.94
N LEU A 217 -11.51 -13.74 -18.73
CA LEU A 217 -11.48 -13.47 -20.18
C LEU A 217 -12.61 -14.18 -20.93
N ARG A 218 -13.00 -15.38 -20.49
CA ARG A 218 -14.15 -16.09 -21.08
C ARG A 218 -15.47 -15.43 -20.70
N LYS A 219 -15.61 -15.01 -19.43
CA LYS A 219 -16.80 -14.31 -18.93
C LYS A 219 -17.05 -12.99 -19.67
N THR A 220 -16.00 -12.27 -20.02
CA THR A 220 -16.05 -11.02 -20.80
C THR A 220 -16.18 -11.24 -22.31
N GLY A 221 -16.15 -12.50 -22.78
CA GLY A 221 -16.30 -12.84 -24.20
C GLY A 221 -15.06 -12.54 -25.06
N GLU A 222 -13.90 -12.30 -24.46
CA GLU A 222 -12.65 -12.02 -25.21
C GLU A 222 -12.06 -13.29 -25.84
N ILE A 223 -12.31 -14.46 -25.24
CA ILE A 223 -11.71 -15.74 -25.63
C ILE A 223 -12.73 -16.87 -25.78
N ALA A 224 -12.32 -17.87 -26.54
CA ALA A 224 -12.94 -19.19 -26.61
C ALA A 224 -12.00 -20.25 -26.02
N ILE A 225 -12.57 -21.14 -25.20
CA ILE A 225 -11.86 -22.21 -24.50
C ILE A 225 -12.39 -23.55 -25.01
N SER A 226 -11.47 -24.46 -25.37
CA SER A 226 -11.81 -25.83 -25.77
C SER A 226 -11.00 -26.84 -24.98
N GLN A 227 -11.65 -27.89 -24.50
CA GLN A 227 -11.04 -29.01 -23.80
C GLN A 227 -11.73 -30.30 -24.24
N ALA A 228 -10.96 -31.28 -24.72
CA ALA A 228 -11.54 -32.48 -25.34
C ALA A 228 -12.22 -33.41 -24.32
N GLN A 229 -11.63 -33.54 -23.12
CA GLN A 229 -12.08 -34.40 -22.03
C GLN A 229 -11.64 -33.78 -20.69
N PRO A 230 -12.26 -34.15 -19.55
CA PRO A 230 -11.77 -33.72 -18.24
C PRO A 230 -10.27 -33.99 -18.08
N PHE A 231 -9.52 -33.00 -17.58
CA PHE A 231 -8.06 -33.04 -17.40
C PHE A 231 -7.22 -33.13 -18.69
N ALA A 232 -7.82 -33.03 -19.87
CA ALA A 232 -7.07 -32.83 -21.11
C ALA A 232 -6.50 -31.39 -21.18
N PRO A 233 -5.49 -31.13 -22.03
CA PRO A 233 -4.93 -29.79 -22.20
C PRO A 233 -6.01 -28.76 -22.55
N ILE A 234 -5.93 -27.59 -21.91
CA ILE A 234 -6.88 -26.49 -22.14
C ILE A 234 -6.35 -25.62 -23.27
N ARG A 235 -7.07 -25.56 -24.38
CA ARG A 235 -6.71 -24.74 -25.53
C ARG A 235 -7.53 -23.45 -25.56
N VAL A 236 -6.85 -22.34 -25.74
CA VAL A 236 -7.41 -20.99 -25.72
C VAL A 236 -7.27 -20.36 -27.11
N SER A 237 -8.32 -19.69 -27.56
CA SER A 237 -8.39 -19.00 -28.85
C SER A 237 -9.14 -17.68 -28.71
N ARG A 238 -9.06 -16.81 -29.72
CA ARG A 238 -9.89 -15.59 -29.77
C ARG A 238 -11.35 -15.95 -30.00
N ALA A 239 -12.28 -15.15 -29.47
CA ALA A 239 -13.72 -15.39 -29.58
C ALA A 239 -14.22 -15.55 -31.03
N ASP A 240 -13.59 -14.89 -32.02
CA ASP A 240 -13.97 -14.96 -33.43
C ASP A 240 -13.83 -16.37 -34.07
N ASP A 241 -13.15 -17.32 -33.40
CA ASP A 241 -12.89 -18.67 -33.91
C ASP A 241 -13.98 -19.70 -33.53
N GLU A 242 -15.01 -19.31 -32.76
CA GLU A 242 -16.18 -20.17 -32.48
C GLU A 242 -17.10 -20.26 -33.70
N ARG A 243 -16.73 -21.08 -34.69
CA ARG A 243 -17.74 -21.70 -35.56
C ARG A 243 -18.59 -22.62 -34.69
N ILE A 244 -19.77 -22.12 -34.35
CA ILE A 244 -20.87 -22.82 -33.67
C ILE A 244 -21.08 -24.18 -34.35
N HIS A 245 -20.59 -25.26 -33.75
CA HIS A 245 -21.08 -26.59 -34.08
C HIS A 245 -22.45 -26.73 -33.43
N ALA A 246 -23.49 -26.32 -34.16
CA ALA A 246 -24.87 -26.55 -33.78
C ALA A 246 -25.09 -28.06 -33.64
N TRP A 247 -25.21 -28.52 -32.40
CA TRP A 247 -25.52 -29.91 -32.08
C TRP A 247 -27.01 -30.14 -32.37
N THR A 248 -27.34 -30.63 -33.56
CA THR A 248 -28.67 -31.15 -33.86
C THR A 248 -28.72 -32.62 -33.46
N ALA A 249 -29.15 -32.92 -32.24
CA ALA A 249 -29.65 -34.26 -31.94
C ALA A 249 -31.14 -34.33 -32.30
N ARG A 250 -31.47 -35.11 -33.33
CA ARG A 250 -32.83 -35.61 -33.53
C ARG A 250 -33.02 -36.78 -32.58
N SER A 251 -33.92 -36.65 -31.61
CA SER A 251 -34.43 -37.80 -30.86
C SER A 251 -35.19 -38.74 -31.80
N ALA A 252 -34.83 -40.02 -31.75
CA ALA A 252 -35.65 -41.14 -32.20
C ALA A 252 -36.25 -41.83 -30.97
#